data_AF-A0A1Z8Q3V5-F1
#
_entry.id   AF-A0A1Z8Q3V5-F1
#
_cell.length_a   1.000
_cell.length_b   1.000
_cell.length_c   1.000
_cell.angle_alpha   90.00
_cell.angle_beta   90.00
_cell.angle_gamma   90.00
#
_symmetry.space_group_name_H-M   'P 1'
#
loop_
_entity.id
_entity.type
_entity.pdbx_description
1 polymer ?
#
loop_
_entity_poly.entity_id
_entity_poly.type
_entity_poly.pdbx_seq_one_letter_code
_entity_poly.pdbx_strand_id
1 'polypeptide(L)'
;MLIQTVRDDVVFSGHGSTLPAAGKVTRVPAGVEFYLLAPPGAGITNRLGQALERGERITELYIRSSVTKQFSPHRHAVYTSATGDIPNMALHPPRGLDISGNIVPHVIGVERNTDLHDLWARARPFIDPRGTTRVFWAACSSIKAGGNPCVDLQAD
;
A
#
# COMPACT_ATOMS: atom_id res chain seq x y z
N MET A 1 8.85 -15.28 -1.24
CA MET A 1 8.89 -13.85 -1.59
C MET A 1 9.51 -13.12 -0.40
N LEU A 2 10.18 -11.99 -0.57
CA LEU A 2 10.70 -11.24 0.57
C LEU A 2 10.37 -9.76 0.37
N ILE A 3 9.55 -9.20 1.25
CA ILE A 3 9.30 -7.77 1.33
C ILE A 3 9.89 -7.29 2.65
N GLN A 4 10.75 -6.29 2.55
CA GLN A 4 11.28 -5.57 3.70
C GLN A 4 11.54 -4.15 3.22
N THR A 5 10.82 -3.19 3.79
CA THR A 5 11.03 -1.77 3.52
C THR A 5 12.31 -1.31 4.18
N VAL A 6 13.02 -0.42 3.50
CA VAL A 6 14.27 0.20 3.94
C VAL A 6 14.16 1.72 3.86
N ARG A 7 15.18 2.43 4.36
CA ARG A 7 15.22 3.89 4.41
C ARG A 7 15.01 4.60 3.07
N ASP A 8 15.34 3.94 1.96
CA ASP A 8 15.24 4.52 0.61
C ASP A 8 13.87 4.25 -0.05
N ASP A 9 12.98 3.53 0.64
CA ASP A 9 11.62 3.26 0.16
C ASP A 9 10.63 4.33 0.65
N VAL A 10 9.49 4.41 -0.02
CA VAL A 10 8.36 5.24 0.37
C VAL A 10 7.16 4.36 0.71
N VAL A 11 6.43 4.68 1.77
CA VAL A 11 5.19 4.02 2.16
C VAL A 11 4.05 5.04 2.19
N PHE A 12 3.04 4.87 1.35
CA PHE A 12 1.79 5.60 1.48
C PHE A 12 0.93 4.94 2.56
N SER A 13 0.84 5.57 3.73
CA SER A 13 0.16 5.03 4.91
C SER A 13 -1.15 5.75 5.21
N GLY A 14 -2.21 4.98 5.39
CA GLY A 14 -3.54 5.49 5.70
C GLY A 14 -4.65 4.46 5.50
N HIS A 15 -5.90 4.90 5.59
CA HIS A 15 -7.00 4.08 5.08
C HIS A 15 -7.05 4.30 3.58
N GLY A 16 -7.07 3.27 2.74
CA GLY A 16 -7.15 3.52 1.30
C GLY A 16 -8.22 2.71 0.60
N SER A 17 -8.77 3.32 -0.45
CA SER A 17 -9.66 2.68 -1.39
C SER A 17 -8.86 2.20 -2.59
N THR A 18 -8.87 0.89 -2.81
CA THR A 18 -8.30 0.28 -4.02
C THR A 18 -9.27 0.33 -5.22
N LEU A 19 -10.49 0.83 -5.01
CA LEU A 19 -11.47 1.11 -6.06
C LEU A 19 -11.48 2.63 -6.36
N PRO A 20 -11.03 3.07 -7.54
CA PRO A 20 -11.15 4.47 -7.94
C PRO A 20 -12.60 4.80 -8.34
N ALA A 21 -12.92 6.09 -8.41
CA ALA A 21 -14.11 6.52 -9.16
C ALA A 21 -13.97 6.11 -10.64
N ALA A 22 -15.07 5.71 -11.28
CA ALA A 22 -15.06 5.15 -12.63
C ALA A 22 -14.29 6.04 -13.63
N GLY A 23 -13.39 5.41 -14.40
CA GLY A 23 -12.59 6.09 -15.43
C GLY A 23 -11.39 6.89 -14.93
N LYS A 24 -11.15 7.03 -13.61
CA LYS A 24 -9.96 7.71 -13.10
C LYS A 24 -8.73 6.80 -13.11
N VAL A 25 -7.71 7.20 -13.86
CA VAL A 25 -6.41 6.52 -13.94
C VAL A 25 -5.26 7.49 -13.66
N THR A 26 -4.10 6.95 -13.32
CA THR A 26 -2.84 7.68 -13.13
C THR A 26 -1.69 6.84 -13.67
N ARG A 27 -0.50 7.43 -13.79
CA ARG A 27 0.72 6.71 -14.22
C ARG A 27 1.74 6.67 -13.11
N VAL A 28 2.40 5.53 -12.99
CA VAL A 28 3.57 5.39 -12.10
C VAL A 28 4.71 6.25 -12.66
N PRO A 29 5.34 7.13 -11.86
CA PRO A 29 6.47 7.92 -12.31
C PRO A 29 7.65 7.06 -12.80
N ALA A 30 8.49 7.62 -13.67
CA ALA A 30 9.75 6.96 -14.04
C ALA A 30 10.65 6.80 -12.81
N GLY A 31 11.41 5.70 -12.75
CA GLY A 31 12.27 5.38 -11.60
C GLY A 31 11.50 4.87 -10.37
N VAL A 32 10.20 4.55 -10.50
CA VAL A 32 9.38 4.01 -9.40
C VAL A 32 8.90 2.59 -9.71
N GLU A 33 9.03 1.72 -8.71
CA GLU A 33 8.30 0.46 -8.61
C GLU A 33 7.19 0.60 -7.55
N PHE A 34 5.93 0.58 -7.98
CA PHE A 34 4.79 0.72 -7.09
C PHE A 34 4.23 -0.64 -6.69
N TYR A 35 4.34 -0.97 -5.41
CA TYR A 35 3.90 -2.22 -4.81
C TYR A 35 2.48 -2.09 -4.25
N LEU A 36 1.54 -2.78 -4.88
CA LEU A 36 0.16 -2.91 -4.42
C LEU A 36 -0.04 -4.28 -3.78
N LEU A 37 -0.12 -4.31 -2.46
CA LEU A 37 -0.19 -5.55 -1.68
C LEU A 37 -1.58 -6.18 -1.68
N ALA A 38 -2.64 -5.38 -1.77
CA ALA A 38 -4.03 -5.85 -1.80
C ALA A 38 -4.64 -5.63 -3.20
N PRO A 39 -5.33 -6.62 -3.78
CA PRO A 39 -5.99 -6.45 -5.06
C PRO A 39 -7.13 -5.41 -4.98
N PRO A 40 -7.60 -4.87 -6.11
CA PRO A 40 -8.77 -3.99 -6.15
C PRO A 40 -9.97 -4.60 -5.41
N GLY A 41 -10.60 -3.82 -4.53
CA GLY A 41 -11.70 -4.25 -3.67
C GLY A 41 -11.27 -4.92 -2.35
N ALA A 42 -9.97 -5.19 -2.16
CA ALA A 42 -9.40 -5.64 -0.89
C ALA A 42 -8.60 -4.53 -0.21
N GLY A 43 -8.33 -4.69 1.09
CA GLY A 43 -7.39 -3.85 1.84
C GLY A 43 -6.31 -4.69 2.53
N ILE A 44 -5.35 -4.04 3.20
CA ILE A 44 -4.42 -4.71 4.11
C ILE A 44 -4.86 -4.58 5.57
N THR A 45 -4.37 -5.45 6.44
CA THR A 45 -4.53 -5.29 7.90
C THR A 45 -3.63 -4.19 8.44
N ASN A 46 -3.98 -3.64 9.61
CA ASN A 46 -3.09 -2.72 10.34
C ASN A 46 -1.74 -3.37 10.64
N ARG A 47 -1.73 -4.67 10.97
CA ARG A 47 -0.51 -5.42 11.26
C ARG A 47 0.44 -5.41 10.06
N LEU A 48 -0.07 -5.71 8.87
CA LEU A 48 0.72 -5.65 7.64
C LEU A 48 1.17 -4.22 7.32
N GLY A 49 0.31 -3.21 7.54
CA GLY A 49 0.69 -1.80 7.40
C GLY A 49 1.87 -1.41 8.29
N GLN A 50 1.79 -1.75 9.58
CA GLN A 50 2.86 -1.47 10.56
C GLN A 50 4.16 -2.21 10.23
N ALA A 51 4.08 -3.45 9.75
CA ALA A 51 5.27 -4.19 9.33
C ALA A 51 6.03 -3.45 8.21
N LEU A 52 5.32 -2.84 7.26
CA LEU A 52 5.92 -1.99 6.22
C LEU A 52 6.47 -0.69 6.78
N GLU A 53 5.82 -0.07 7.76
CA GLU A 53 6.31 1.16 8.38
C GLU A 53 7.58 0.92 9.21
N ARG A 54 7.72 -0.27 9.79
CA ARG A 54 8.82 -0.64 10.69
C ARG A 54 9.99 -1.35 10.01
N GLY A 55 9.92 -1.62 8.71
CA GLY A 55 10.97 -2.38 8.02
C GLY A 55 11.04 -3.84 8.48
N GLU A 56 9.92 -4.39 8.93
CA GLU A 56 9.84 -5.79 9.35
C GLU A 56 9.93 -6.73 8.14
N ARG A 57 10.44 -7.93 8.39
CA ARG A 57 10.65 -8.94 7.35
C ARG A 57 9.33 -9.66 7.05
N ILE A 58 8.83 -9.51 5.82
CA ILE A 58 7.59 -10.14 5.35
C ILE A 58 7.96 -11.22 4.32
N THR A 59 7.81 -12.48 4.69
CA THR A 59 8.15 -13.63 3.82
C THR A 59 6.97 -14.13 3.00
N GLU A 60 5.76 -13.91 3.51
CA GLU A 60 4.53 -14.43 2.92
C GLU A 60 3.38 -13.46 3.12
N LEU A 61 2.44 -13.46 2.17
CA LEU A 61 1.19 -12.72 2.25
C LEU A 61 0.04 -13.70 2.09
N TYR A 62 -1.01 -13.48 2.86
CA TYR A 62 -2.23 -14.26 2.80
C TYR A 62 -3.42 -13.34 2.60
N ILE A 63 -4.35 -13.74 1.74
CA ILE A 63 -5.62 -13.04 1.59
C ILE A 63 -6.72 -13.85 2.25
N ARG A 64 -7.48 -13.18 3.13
CA ARG A 64 -8.67 -13.75 3.76
C ARG A 64 -9.89 -13.48 2.89
N SER A 65 -10.57 -14.53 2.46
CA SER A 65 -11.84 -14.41 1.74
C SER A 65 -12.91 -13.76 2.61
N SER A 66 -13.66 -12.83 2.03
CA SER A 66 -14.83 -12.25 2.70
C SER A 66 -15.97 -13.26 2.89
N VAL A 67 -16.05 -14.27 2.03
CA VAL A 67 -17.11 -15.29 2.01
C VAL A 67 -16.77 -16.44 2.94
N THR A 68 -15.64 -17.12 2.68
CA THR A 68 -15.27 -18.35 3.41
C THR A 68 -14.51 -18.07 4.70
N LYS A 69 -14.04 -16.82 4.90
CA LYS A 69 -13.16 -16.42 6.00
C LYS A 69 -11.82 -17.16 6.08
N GLN A 70 -11.53 -18.03 5.12
CA GLN A 70 -10.28 -18.76 5.01
C GLN A 70 -9.17 -17.90 4.42
N PHE A 71 -7.94 -18.17 4.86
CA PHE A 71 -6.74 -17.59 4.29
C PHE A 71 -6.23 -18.45 3.14
N SER A 72 -5.71 -17.78 2.11
CA SER A 72 -5.04 -18.43 0.99
C SER A 72 -3.76 -17.64 0.64
N PRO A 73 -2.72 -18.31 0.12
CA PRO A 73 -1.50 -17.62 -0.31
C PRO A 73 -1.81 -16.53 -1.34
N HIS A 74 -1.18 -15.38 -1.18
CA HIS A 74 -1.40 -14.19 -2.00
C HIS A 74 -0.09 -13.61 -2.51
N ARG A 75 -0.15 -12.91 -3.65
CA ARG A 75 0.99 -12.20 -4.25
C ARG A 75 0.61 -10.75 -4.53
N HIS A 76 1.52 -9.85 -4.23
CA HIS A 76 1.37 -8.44 -4.56
C HIS A 76 1.51 -8.20 -6.07
N ALA A 77 0.99 -7.06 -6.53
CA ALA A 77 1.28 -6.53 -7.86
C ALA A 77 2.39 -5.48 -7.77
N VAL A 78 3.24 -5.42 -8.80
CA VAL A 78 4.22 -4.35 -8.98
C VAL A 78 3.89 -3.63 -10.28
N TYR A 79 3.75 -2.31 -10.20
CA TYR A 79 3.50 -1.43 -11.33
C TYR A 79 4.69 -0.53 -11.57
N THR A 80 5.03 -0.29 -12.84
CA THR A 80 6.10 0.63 -13.24
C THR A 80 5.58 1.60 -14.29
N SER A 81 6.39 2.57 -14.70
CA SER A 81 6.05 3.46 -15.81
C SER A 81 5.74 2.70 -17.12
N ALA A 82 6.29 1.49 -17.29
CA ALA A 82 6.04 0.64 -18.46
C ALA A 82 4.68 -0.09 -18.39
N THR A 83 4.05 -0.18 -17.22
CA THR A 83 2.70 -0.75 -17.10
C THR A 83 1.64 0.12 -17.76
N GLY A 84 1.91 1.42 -17.93
CA GLY A 84 0.94 2.38 -18.46
C GLY A 84 -0.01 2.90 -17.38
N ASP A 85 -1.28 3.07 -17.75
CA ASP A 85 -2.30 3.65 -16.86
C ASP A 85 -2.75 2.63 -15.80
N ILE A 86 -2.73 3.05 -14.54
CA ILE A 86 -3.21 2.27 -13.39
C ILE A 86 -4.40 2.97 -12.71
N PRO A 87 -5.24 2.26 -11.96
CA PRO A 87 -6.31 2.86 -11.16
C PRO A 87 -5.81 4.02 -10.28
N ASN A 88 -6.48 5.17 -10.35
CA ASN A 88 -6.17 6.30 -9.47
C ASN A 88 -6.85 6.12 -8.10
N MET A 89 -6.26 5.24 -7.29
CA MET A 89 -6.73 4.91 -5.94
C MET A 89 -6.71 6.14 -5.03
N ALA A 90 -7.44 6.08 -3.91
CA ALA A 90 -7.50 7.19 -2.95
C ALA A 90 -6.96 6.76 -1.58
N LEU A 91 -6.14 7.61 -0.99
CA LEU A 91 -5.73 7.50 0.41
C LEU A 91 -6.56 8.49 1.24
N HIS A 92 -7.06 8.00 2.36
CA HIS A 92 -7.89 8.70 3.31
C HIS A 92 -7.10 8.91 4.61
N PRO A 93 -7.48 9.92 5.42
CA PRO A 93 -6.74 10.24 6.63
C PRO A 93 -6.64 9.05 7.59
N PRO A 94 -5.48 8.81 8.22
CA PRO A 94 -5.20 7.62 9.03
C PRO A 94 -5.88 7.66 10.42
N ARG A 95 -7.12 8.17 10.52
CA ARG A 95 -7.83 8.28 11.79
C ARG A 95 -7.99 6.89 12.42
N GLY A 96 -7.46 6.73 13.63
CA GLY A 96 -7.48 5.46 14.35
C GLY A 96 -6.44 4.43 13.90
N LEU A 97 -5.47 4.81 13.07
CA LEU A 97 -4.26 4.02 12.81
C LEU A 97 -3.14 4.48 13.73
N ASP A 98 -2.42 3.52 14.25
CA ASP A 98 -1.21 3.76 15.02
C ASP A 98 -0.01 3.74 14.07
N ILE A 99 0.35 4.92 13.59
CA ILE A 99 1.57 5.19 12.82
C ILE A 99 2.60 5.72 13.82
N SER A 100 3.12 4.85 14.67
CA SER A 100 4.11 5.20 15.67
C SER A 100 5.15 4.09 15.88
N GLY A 101 6.28 4.46 16.47
CA GLY A 101 7.42 3.57 16.74
C GLY A 101 8.62 3.86 15.84
N ASN A 102 9.48 2.84 15.66
CA ASN A 102 10.67 2.94 14.84
C ASN A 102 10.30 2.88 13.35
N ILE A 103 10.10 4.04 12.74
CA ILE A 103 9.80 4.16 11.31
C ILE A 103 11.09 4.04 10.51
N VAL A 104 11.11 3.11 9.55
CA VAL A 104 12.29 2.84 8.71
C VAL A 104 12.23 3.56 7.35
N PRO A 105 11.17 3.39 6.51
CA PRO A 105 11.07 4.07 5.22
C PRO A 105 10.49 5.48 5.36
N HIS A 106 10.43 6.21 4.25
CA HIS A 106 9.70 7.48 4.17
C HIS A 106 8.18 7.23 4.19
N VAL A 107 7.52 7.49 5.33
CA VAL A 107 6.07 7.33 5.46
C VAL A 107 5.35 8.63 5.07
N ILE A 108 4.41 8.54 4.14
CA ILE A 108 3.56 9.64 3.68
C ILE A 108 2.11 9.32 4.02
N GLY A 109 1.57 10.08 4.97
CA GLY A 109 0.14 10.11 5.28
C GLY A 109 -0.60 11.30 4.63
N VAL A 110 -1.90 11.38 4.87
CA VAL A 110 -2.77 12.45 4.34
C VAL A 110 -3.73 12.99 5.40
N GLU A 111 -4.06 14.28 5.32
CA GLU A 111 -5.03 14.93 6.22
C GLU A 111 -6.44 15.01 5.61
N ARG A 112 -6.54 14.82 4.29
CA ARG A 112 -7.78 14.75 3.53
C ARG A 112 -7.69 13.64 2.48
N ASN A 113 -8.84 13.23 1.93
CA ASN A 113 -8.87 12.31 0.80
C ASN A 113 -7.95 12.82 -0.31
N THR A 114 -6.99 12.01 -0.72
CA THR A 114 -5.95 12.36 -1.69
C THR A 114 -5.82 11.23 -2.70
N ASP A 115 -5.95 11.55 -3.97
CA ASP A 115 -5.82 10.58 -5.06
C ASP A 115 -4.33 10.20 -5.25
N LEU A 116 -4.07 9.00 -5.76
CA LEU A 116 -2.73 8.47 -6.00
C LEU A 116 -1.90 9.37 -6.93
N HIS A 117 -2.55 10.01 -7.89
CA HIS A 117 -1.95 11.06 -8.73
C HIS A 117 -1.28 12.17 -7.91
N ASP A 118 -1.96 12.69 -6.89
CA ASP A 118 -1.44 13.76 -6.04
C ASP A 118 -0.38 13.24 -5.06
N LEU A 119 -0.46 11.97 -4.67
CA LEU A 119 0.54 11.32 -3.82
C LEU A 119 1.88 11.17 -4.53
N TRP A 120 1.91 10.99 -5.85
CA TRP A 120 3.17 10.98 -6.62
C TRP A 120 3.95 12.28 -6.47
N ALA A 121 3.25 13.42 -6.46
CA ALA A 121 3.90 14.71 -6.24
C ALA A 121 4.55 14.80 -4.86
N ARG A 122 3.96 14.17 -3.84
CA ARG A 122 4.51 14.10 -2.47
C ARG A 122 5.67 13.13 -2.34
N ALA A 123 5.66 12.04 -3.10
CA ALA A 123 6.76 11.07 -3.13
C ALA A 123 7.98 11.60 -3.89
N ARG A 124 7.80 12.56 -4.80
CA ARG A 124 8.86 13.08 -5.69
C ARG A 124 10.19 13.43 -5.00
N PRO A 125 10.23 14.07 -3.81
CA PRO A 125 11.49 14.38 -3.14
C PRO A 125 12.32 13.15 -2.73
N PHE A 126 11.70 11.98 -2.65
CA PHE A 126 12.32 10.72 -2.22
C PHE A 126 12.63 9.77 -3.39
N ILE A 127 12.26 10.14 -4.63
CA ILE A 127 12.53 9.33 -5.80
C ILE A 127 14.00 9.52 -6.20
N ASP A 128 14.78 8.43 -6.23
CA ASP A 128 16.17 8.44 -6.64
C ASP A 128 16.26 8.69 -8.16
N PRO A 129 16.86 9.81 -8.61
CA PRO A 129 17.00 10.10 -10.03
C PRO A 129 17.98 9.16 -10.77
N ARG A 130 18.77 8.35 -10.03
CA ARG A 130 19.77 7.42 -10.58
C ARG A 130 19.42 5.96 -10.36
N GLY A 131 18.30 5.68 -9.71
CA GLY A 131 17.93 4.34 -9.28
C GLY A 131 16.43 4.08 -9.39
N THR A 132 16.01 2.99 -8.75
CA THR A 132 14.61 2.63 -8.63
C THR A 132 14.19 2.79 -7.17
N THR A 133 13.22 3.68 -6.92
CA THR A 133 12.59 3.82 -5.61
C THR A 133 11.36 2.92 -5.54
N ARG A 134 11.29 2.08 -4.50
CA ARG A 134 10.08 1.28 -4.25
C ARG A 134 9.09 2.11 -3.45
N VAL A 135 7.84 2.12 -3.92
CA VAL A 135 6.74 2.83 -3.26
C VAL A 135 5.67 1.80 -2.91
N PHE A 136 5.29 1.72 -1.64
CA PHE A 136 4.33 0.74 -1.14
C PHE A 136 2.99 1.40 -0.83
N TRP A 137 1.90 0.75 -1.25
CA TRP A 137 0.54 1.12 -0.87
C TRP A 137 0.15 0.43 0.45
N ALA A 138 0.38 1.09 1.58
CA ALA A 138 0.02 0.61 2.92
C ALA A 138 -1.36 1.13 3.34
N ALA A 139 -2.34 0.90 2.48
CA ALA A 139 -3.72 1.32 2.70
C ALA A 139 -4.57 0.21 3.33
N CYS A 140 -4.98 0.38 4.59
CA CYS A 140 -5.90 -0.56 5.22
C CYS A 140 -7.36 -0.25 4.87
N SER A 141 -8.17 -1.29 4.70
CA SER A 141 -9.63 -1.16 4.78
C SER A 141 -10.03 -1.38 6.24
N SER A 142 -10.85 -0.49 6.78
CA SER A 142 -10.95 -0.20 8.22
C SER A 142 -11.05 -1.38 9.20
N ILE A 143 -10.59 -1.11 10.43
CA ILE A 143 -10.69 -1.86 11.69
C ILE A 143 -12.14 -2.28 12.06
N LYS A 144 -13.18 -1.81 11.36
CA LYS A 144 -14.58 -2.18 11.60
C LYS A 144 -15.16 -2.95 10.41
N ALA A 145 -14.94 -4.27 10.42
CA ALA A 145 -15.81 -5.31 9.87
C ALA A 145 -16.57 -4.98 8.55
N GLY A 146 -15.88 -4.50 7.52
CA GLY A 146 -16.39 -4.56 6.17
C GLY A 146 -16.20 -5.97 5.64
N GLY A 147 -17.23 -6.59 5.06
CA GLY A 147 -17.16 -7.92 4.43
C GLY A 147 -16.30 -7.97 3.16
N ASN A 148 -15.16 -7.29 3.12
CA ASN A 148 -14.24 -7.26 1.99
C ASN A 148 -13.02 -8.12 2.28
N PRO A 149 -12.37 -8.70 1.25
CA PRO A 149 -11.13 -9.44 1.45
C PRO A 149 -10.05 -8.55 2.07
N CYS A 150 -9.22 -9.14 2.93
CA CYS A 150 -8.08 -8.45 3.52
C CYS A 150 -6.80 -9.27 3.36
N VAL A 151 -5.70 -8.59 3.05
CA VAL A 151 -4.37 -9.17 3.00
C VAL A 151 -3.68 -8.95 4.34
N ASP A 152 -3.07 -10.00 4.87
CA ASP A 152 -2.33 -9.98 6.12
C ASP A 152 -1.05 -10.79 5.99
N LEU A 153 -0.21 -10.69 7.03
CA LEU A 153 0.84 -11.66 7.32
C LEU A 153 0.18 -12.99 7.73
N GLN A 154 0.93 -14.09 7.69
CA GLN A 154 0.44 -15.36 8.24
C GLN A 154 -0.08 -15.15 9.68
N ALA A 155 -1.24 -15.72 9.99
CA ALA A 155 -1.71 -15.78 11.37
C ALA A 155 -0.87 -16.81 12.11
N ASP A 156 -0.40 -16.46 13.31
CA ASP A 156 -0.03 -17.46 14.32
C ASP A 156 -1.31 -18.15 14.81
#